data_AF-A0A0H2ZVW2-F1
#
_entry.id   AF-A0A0H2ZVW2-F1
#
_cell.length_a   1.000
_cell.length_b   1.000
_cell.length_c   1.000
_cell.angle_alpha   90.00
_cell.angle_beta   90.00
_cell.angle_gamma   90.00
#
_symmetry.space_group_name_H-M   'P 1'
#
loop_
_entity.id
_entity.type
_entity.pdbx_description
1 polymer ?
#
loop_
_entity_poly.entity_id
_entity_poly.type
_entity_poly.pdbx_seq_one_letter_code
_entity_poly.pdbx_strand_id
1 'polypeptide(L)' 'MRETLGLIATMRRARLLAPMRPDRYLRIAAAMRREGMGMTSGFAAAAQRCPDRPGLVDERGSLTWRQLDVLT' A
#
# COMPACT_ATOMS: atom_id res chain seq x y z
N MET A 1 14.41 23.72 -0.30
CA MET A 1 15.30 22.82 0.47
C MET A 1 14.98 22.79 1.98
N ARG A 2 14.76 23.93 2.65
CA ARG A 2 14.40 23.97 4.09
C ARG A 2 13.09 23.25 4.44
N GLU A 3 12.08 23.33 3.58
CA GLU A 3 10.78 22.67 3.80
C GLU A 3 10.89 21.15 3.75
N THR A 4 11.66 20.61 2.81
CA THR A 4 11.94 19.17 2.68
C THR A 4 12.66 18.64 3.92
N LEU A 5 13.64 19.37 4.44
CA LEU A 5 14.34 19.04 5.69
C LEU A 5 13.40 19.07 6.89
N GLY A 6 12.48 20.04 6.96
CA GLY A 6 11.47 20.12 8.00
C GLY A 6 10.50 18.94 7.98
N LEU A 7 10.04 18.54 6.79
CA LEU A 7 9.17 17.37 6.62
C LEU A 7 9.88 16.08 7.07
N ILE A 8 11.12 15.87 6.63
CA ILE A 8 11.93 14.70 7.02
C ILE A 8 12.12 14.67 8.54
N ALA A 9 12.39 15.82 9.17
CA ALA A 9 12.55 15.91 10.62
C ALA A 9 11.25 15.54 11.37
N THR A 10 10.09 16.00 10.89
CA THR A 10 8.78 15.66 11.45
C THR A 10 8.46 14.17 11.31
N MET A 11 8.69 13.59 10.13
CA MET A 11 8.47 12.15 9.90
C MET A 11 9.40 11.29 10.77
N ARG A 12 10.66 11.71 10.94
CA ARG A 12 11.59 11.06 11.87
C ARG A 12 11.07 11.13 13.31
N ARG A 13 10.59 12.30 13.74
CA ARG A 13 10.06 12.50 15.10
C ARG A 13 8.80 11.66 15.37
N ALA A 14 7.95 11.50 14.36
CA ALA A 14 6.78 10.62 14.37
C ALA A 14 7.13 9.12 14.25
N ARG A 15 8.43 8.76 14.21
CA ARG A 15 8.95 7.39 13.98
C ARG A 15 8.47 6.73 12.68
N LEU A 16 8.02 7.53 11.71
CA LEU A 16 7.68 7.07 10.36
C LEU A 16 8.92 6.70 9.55
N LEU A 17 10.07 7.32 9.84
CA LEU A 17 11.37 7.01 9.24
C LEU A 17 12.28 6.36 10.27
N ALA A 18 12.50 5.04 10.14
CA ALA A 18 13.45 4.32 10.98
C ALA A 18 14.90 4.55 10.47
N PRO A 19 15.91 4.59 11.35
CA PRO A 19 17.31 4.68 10.94
C PRO A 19 17.72 3.34 10.30
N MET A 20 17.51 3.23 9.00
CA MET A 20 17.86 2.08 8.17
C MET A 20 18.98 2.47 7.21
N ARG A 21 19.75 1.47 6.77
CA ARG A 21 20.82 1.71 5.80
C ARG A 21 20.23 2.25 4.48
N PRO A 22 20.89 3.22 3.80
CA PRO A 22 20.34 3.91 2.63
C PRO A 22 19.99 2.99 1.45
N ASP A 23 20.78 1.93 1.24
CA ASP A 23 20.55 0.88 0.25
C ASP A 23 19.18 0.21 0.43
N ARG A 24 18.72 0.09 1.67
CA ARG A 24 17.41 -0.51 1.98
C ARG A 24 16.27 0.40 1.55
N TYR A 25 16.41 1.72 1.65
CA TYR A 25 15.43 2.67 1.14
C TYR A 25 15.36 2.66 -0.39
N LEU A 26 16.50 2.54 -1.07
CA LEU A 26 16.53 2.40 -2.53
C LEU A 26 15.82 1.12 -3.00
N ARG A 27 16.01 0.00 -2.28
CA ARG A 27 15.29 -1.26 -2.55
C ARG A 27 13.78 -1.12 -2.34
N ILE A 28 13.35 -0.43 -1.28
CA ILE A 28 11.93 -0.15 -1.01
C ILE A 28 11.35 0.69 -2.16
N ALA A 29 12.02 1.78 -2.56
CA ALA A 29 11.59 2.61 -3.68
C ALA A 29 11.55 1.82 -5.01
N ALA A 30 12.51 0.94 -5.26
CA ALA A 30 12.52 0.09 -6.44
C ALA A 30 11.39 -0.94 -6.44
N ALA A 31 11.07 -1.55 -5.29
CA ALA A 31 9.92 -2.44 -5.14
C ALA A 31 8.60 -1.69 -5.34
N MET A 32 8.45 -0.50 -4.75
CA MET A 32 7.30 0.38 -4.94
C MET A 32 7.08 0.77 -6.41
N ARG A 33 8.17 1.01 -7.17
CA ARG A 33 8.09 1.30 -8.62
C ARG A 33 7.76 0.07 -9.45
N ARG A 34 8.27 -1.11 -9.07
CA ARG A 34 8.01 -2.38 -9.76
C ARG A 34 6.59 -2.88 -9.57
N GLU A 35 6.03 -2.71 -8.37
CA GLU A 35 4.70 -3.23 -8.02
C GLU A 35 3.57 -2.24 -8.30
N GLY A 36 3.88 -1.04 -8.82
CA GLY A 36 2.87 -0.04 -9.14
C GLY A 36 2.06 0.32 -7.91
N MET A 37 2.59 1.21 -7.06
CA MET A 37 1.83 1.81 -5.96
C MET A 37 0.64 2.63 -6.47
N GLY A 38 -0.44 1.94 -6.86
CA GLY A 38 -1.78 2.50 -6.97
C GLY A 38 -2.60 2.08 -5.75
N MET A 39 -3.51 2.93 -5.29
CA MET A 39 -4.50 2.56 -4.26
C MET A 39 -5.27 1.27 -4.62
N THR A 40 -5.36 0.96 -5.91
CA THR A 40 -5.96 -0.25 -6.47
C THR A 40 -5.17 -1.54 -6.24
N SER A 41 -3.85 -1.48 -6.04
CA SER A 41 -3.04 -2.69 -5.76
C SER A 41 -3.37 -3.32 -4.41
N GLY A 42 -3.94 -2.54 -3.48
CA GLY A 42 -4.47 -3.06 -2.21
C GLY A 42 -5.63 -4.04 -2.41
N PHE A 43 -6.47 -3.85 -3.44
CA PHE A 43 -7.59 -4.73 -3.74
C PHE A 43 -7.10 -6.05 -4.33
N ALA A 44 -6.17 -6.00 -5.29
CA ALA A 44 -5.53 -7.19 -5.86
C ALA A 44 -4.77 -7.99 -4.78
N ALA A 45 -4.04 -7.32 -3.89
CA ALA A 45 -3.35 -7.97 -2.77
C ALA A 45 -4.33 -8.62 -1.77
N ALA A 46 -5.48 -7.99 -1.51
CA ALA A 46 -6.53 -8.57 -0.67
C ALA A 46 -7.21 -9.77 -1.33
N ALA A 47 -7.45 -9.73 -2.64
CA ALA A 47 -7.95 -10.86 -3.42
C ALA A 47 -7.01 -12.07 -3.40
N GLN A 48 -5.71 -11.85 -3.46
CA GLN A 48 -4.74 -12.94 -3.34
C GLN A 48 -4.63 -13.49 -1.91
N ARG A 49 -4.72 -12.64 -0.87
CA ARG A 49 -4.52 -13.06 0.53
C ARG A 49 -5.76 -13.65 1.18
N CYS A 50 -6.95 -13.18 0.81
CA CYS A 50 -8.21 -13.47 1.47
C CYS A 50 -9.36 -13.66 0.45
N PRO A 51 -9.23 -14.55 -0.56
CA PRO A 51 -10.15 -14.60 -1.70
C PRO A 51 -11.62 -14.82 -1.32
N ASP A 52 -11.88 -15.60 -0.28
CA ASP A 52 -13.24 -15.97 0.15
C ASP A 52 -13.83 -15.03 1.21
N ARG A 53 -13.11 -13.98 1.64
CA ARG A 53 -13.63 -12.99 2.59
C ARG A 53 -14.43 -11.89 1.87
N PRO A 54 -15.43 -11.26 2.53
CA PRO A 54 -16.12 -10.10 1.98
C PRO A 54 -15.14 -8.96 1.69
N GLY A 55 -15.20 -8.42 0.47
CA GLY A 55 -14.41 -7.26 0.02
C GLY A 55 -15.25 -6.02 -0.29
N LEU A 56 -16.54 -6.20 -0.62
CA LEU A 56 -17.50 -5.11 -0.83
C LEU A 56 -18.87 -5.54 -0.28
N VAL A 57 -19.54 -4.66 0.47
CA VAL A 57 -20.90 -4.89 0.98
C VAL A 57 -21.76 -3.70 0.55
N ASP A 58 -22.84 -3.99 -0.17
CA ASP A 58 -23.80 -3.02 -0.67
C ASP A 58 -25.25 -3.48 -0.39
N GLU A 59 -26.24 -2.75 -0.90
CA GLU A 59 -27.65 -3.11 -0.78
C GLU A 59 -28.04 -4.41 -1.51
N ARG A 60 -27.20 -4.91 -2.42
CA ARG A 60 -27.36 -6.18 -3.15
C ARG A 60 -26.71 -7.35 -2.43
N GLY A 61 -25.95 -7.10 -1.37
CA GLY A 61 -25.32 -8.12 -0.52
C GLY A 61 -23.81 -7.95 -0.42
N SER A 62 -23.10 -9.05 -0.15
CA SER A 62 -21.65 -9.05 -0.01
C SER A 62 -20.96 -9.73 -1.18
N LEU A 63 -20.03 -9.03 -1.83
CA LEU A 63 -19.09 -9.62 -2.79
C LEU A 63 -17.78 -9.96 -2.09
N THR A 64 -17.25 -11.13 -2.43
CA THR A 64 -15.93 -11.60 -1.99
C THR A 64 -14.81 -10.95 -2.79
N TRP A 65 -13.60 -10.96 -2.24
CA TRP A 65 -12.44 -10.41 -2.95
C TRP A 65 -12.18 -11.10 -4.30
N ARG A 66 -12.45 -12.42 -4.42
CA ARG A 66 -12.38 -13.14 -5.70
C ARG A 66 -13.37 -12.60 -6.74
N GLN A 67 -14.59 -12.27 -6.31
CA GLN A 67 -15.62 -11.75 -7.22
C GLN A 67 -15.27 -10.34 -7.71
N LEU A 68 -14.60 -9.53 -6.87
CA LEU A 68 -14.11 -8.20 -7.27
C LEU A 68 -12.95 -8.28 -8.26
N ASP A 69 -12.06 -9.26 -8.11
CA ASP A 69 -10.89 -9.48 -8.98
C ASP A 69 -11.29 -9.81 -10.43
N VAL A 70 -12.36 -10.59 -10.62
CA VAL A 70 -12.87 -10.94 -11.96
C VAL A 70 -13.56 -9.74 -12.65
N LEU A 71 -13.90 -8.68 -11.90
CA LEU A 71 -14.62 -7.50 -12.41
C LEU A 71 -13.69 -6.30 -12.73
N THR A 72 -12.39 -6.40 -12.46
CA THR A 72 -11.39 -5.31 -12.66
C THR A 72 -10.52 -5.58 -13.87
#